data_AF-A0A955AD79-F1
#
_entry.id   AF-A0A955AD79-F1
#
_cell.length_a   1.000
_cell.length_b   1.000
_cell.length_c   1.000
_cell.angle_alpha   90.00
_cell.angle_beta   90.00
_cell.angle_gamma   90.00
#
_symmetry.space_group_name_H-M   'P 1'
#
loop_
_entity.id
_entity.type
_entity.pdbx_description
1 polymer ?
#
loop_
_entity_poly.entity_id
_entity_poly.type
_entity_poly.pdbx_seq_one_letter_code
_entity_poly.pdbx_strand_id
1 'polypeptide(L)'
;MRQKFLLGVVVACVILGLAYLVWIGIRSIWIWISEHRAHRELDEMEAAFVQRRRDRAEALRQRLNNGCEHQFDSQFGTFPDGVCCRCGLSREVPAGPCDHIWQRVAGPVPGSRCEKCGRMHGGMQE
;
A
#
# COMPACT_ATOMS: atom_id res chain seq x y z
N MET A 1 -45.23 53.64 -29.06
CA MET A 1 -44.36 53.21 -27.94
C MET A 1 -44.38 51.70 -27.71
N ARG A 2 -45.55 51.08 -27.66
CA ARG A 2 -45.73 49.64 -27.38
C ARG A 2 -44.96 48.68 -28.31
N GLN A 3 -44.83 49.00 -29.59
CA GLN A 3 -44.12 48.18 -30.57
C GLN A 3 -42.60 48.18 -30.40
N LYS A 4 -42.00 49.32 -30.02
CA LYS A 4 -40.55 49.42 -29.71
C LYS A 4 -40.19 48.66 -28.43
N PHE A 5 -41.10 48.64 -27.45
CA PHE A 5 -40.94 47.88 -26.20
C PHE A 5 -40.93 46.37 -26.45
N LEU A 6 -41.90 45.85 -27.22
CA LEU A 6 -41.96 44.42 -27.56
C LEU A 6 -40.71 43.95 -28.32
N LEU A 7 -40.21 44.76 -29.25
CA LEU A 7 -39.01 44.42 -30.01
C LEU A 7 -37.75 44.39 -29.12
N GLY A 8 -37.65 45.30 -28.15
CA GLY A 8 -36.57 45.27 -27.15
C GLY A 8 -36.61 44.02 -26.25
N VAL A 9 -37.80 43.58 -25.82
CA VAL A 9 -37.96 42.35 -25.03
C VAL A 9 -37.53 41.12 -25.82
N VAL A 10 -37.91 41.02 -27.09
CA VAL A 10 -37.52 39.89 -27.95
C VAL A 10 -35.99 39.83 -28.09
N VAL A 11 -35.34 40.96 -28.35
CA VAL A 11 -33.87 41.02 -28.46
C VAL A 11 -33.21 40.62 -27.13
N ALA A 12 -33.72 41.09 -25.99
CA ALA A 12 -33.21 40.72 -24.68
C ALA A 12 -33.33 39.21 -24.41
N CYS A 13 -34.45 38.59 -24.77
CA CYS A 13 -34.63 37.13 -24.66
C CYS A 13 -33.63 36.35 -25.50
N VAL A 14 -33.34 36.81 -26.73
CA VAL A 14 -32.33 36.17 -27.60
C VAL A 14 -30.94 36.28 -26.98
N ILE A 15 -30.55 37.45 -26.48
CA ILE A 15 -29.25 37.66 -25.84
C ILE A 15 -29.11 36.78 -24.59
N LEU A 16 -30.13 36.71 -23.74
CA LEU A 16 -30.13 35.84 -22.56
C LEU A 16 -30.05 34.36 -22.95
N GLY A 17 -30.74 33.94 -24.00
CA GLY A 17 -30.66 32.58 -24.53
C GLY A 17 -29.25 32.23 -24.99
N LEU A 18 -28.59 33.12 -25.74
CA LEU A 18 -27.21 32.93 -26.18
C LEU A 18 -26.23 32.89 -25.00
N ALA A 19 -26.38 33.80 -24.03
CA ALA A 19 -25.56 33.81 -22.82
C ALA A 19 -25.71 32.51 -22.02
N TYR A 20 -26.93 31.95 -21.93
CA TYR A 20 -27.20 30.69 -21.26
C TYR A 20 -26.54 29.50 -21.97
N LEU A 21 -26.54 29.47 -23.31
CA LEU A 21 -25.84 28.42 -24.08
C LEU A 21 -24.32 28.49 -23.87
N VAL A 22 -23.74 29.69 -23.87
CA VAL A 22 -22.31 29.88 -23.57
C VAL A 22 -22.00 29.41 -22.15
N TRP A 23 -22.85 29.74 -21.18
CA TRP A 23 -22.70 29.29 -19.79
C TRP A 23 -22.73 27.76 -19.66
N ILE A 24 -23.63 27.07 -20.36
CA ILE A 24 -23.65 25.60 -20.39
C ILE A 24 -22.33 25.06 -20.94
N GLY A 25 -21.84 25.61 -22.07
CA GLY A 25 -20.57 25.18 -22.66
C GLY A 25 -19.40 25.31 -21.69
N ILE A 26 -19.28 26.47 -21.01
CA ILE A 26 -18.25 26.70 -19.99
C ILE A 26 -18.39 25.70 -18.84
N ARG A 27 -19.61 25.47 -18.35
CA ARG A 27 -19.87 24.53 -17.25
C ARG A 27 -19.51 23.09 -17.62
N SER A 28 -19.83 22.65 -18.83
CA SER A 28 -19.50 21.31 -19.31
C SER A 28 -17.98 21.10 -19.41
N ILE A 29 -17.26 22.09 -19.95
CA ILE A 29 -15.79 22.05 -20.01
C ILE A 29 -15.21 22.00 -18.60
N TRP A 30 -15.74 22.80 -17.67
CA TRP A 30 -15.27 22.81 -16.29
C TRP A 30 -15.45 21.45 -15.60
N ILE A 31 -16.63 20.83 -15.74
CA ILE A 31 -16.92 19.51 -15.19
C ILE A 31 -15.93 18.47 -15.74
N TRP A 32 -15.76 18.45 -17.06
CA TRP A 32 -14.84 17.52 -17.72
C TRP A 32 -13.39 17.68 -17.23
N ILE A 33 -12.90 18.92 -17.10
CA ILE A 33 -11.56 19.19 -16.55
C ILE A 33 -11.45 18.72 -15.10
N SER A 34 -12.47 18.99 -14.28
CA SER A 34 -12.46 18.61 -12.85
C SER A 34 -12.45 17.08 -12.67
N GLU A 35 -13.25 16.37 -13.47
CA GLU A 35 -13.32 14.91 -13.47
C GLU A 35 -12.01 14.31 -13.96
N HIS A 36 -11.42 14.87 -15.01
CA HIS A 36 -10.12 14.42 -15.52
C HIS A 36 -8.99 14.58 -14.48
N ARG A 37 -9.01 15.65 -13.67
CA ARG A 37 -8.06 15.79 -12.55
C ARG A 37 -8.29 14.75 -11.46
N ALA A 38 -9.55 14.52 -11.08
CA ALA A 38 -9.88 13.52 -10.07
C ALA A 38 -9.44 12.11 -10.48
N HIS A 39 -9.61 11.74 -11.77
CA HIS A 39 -9.12 10.46 -12.28
C HIS A 39 -7.60 10.35 -12.20
N ARG A 40 -6.85 11.41 -12.54
CA ARG A 40 -5.38 11.38 -12.42
C ARG A 40 -4.92 11.20 -10.98
N GLU A 41 -5.57 11.83 -10.01
CA GLU A 41 -5.24 11.63 -8.60
C GLU A 41 -5.49 10.18 -8.15
N LEU A 42 -6.58 9.56 -8.62
CA LEU A 42 -6.88 8.16 -8.32
C LEU A 42 -5.84 7.21 -8.94
N ASP A 43 -5.47 7.44 -10.21
CA ASP A 43 -4.47 6.64 -10.91
C ASP A 43 -3.10 6.73 -10.21
N GLU A 44 -2.71 7.93 -9.76
CA GLU A 44 -1.48 8.13 -9.00
C GLU A 44 -1.50 7.39 -7.65
N MET A 45 -2.64 7.38 -6.94
CA MET A 45 -2.78 6.61 -5.71
C MET A 45 -2.69 5.10 -5.97
N GLU A 46 -3.39 4.60 -6.99
CA GLU A 46 -3.34 3.19 -7.37
C GLU A 46 -1.91 2.76 -7.74
N ALA A 47 -1.22 3.56 -8.55
CA ALA A 47 0.18 3.33 -8.91
C ALA A 47 1.07 3.29 -7.66
N ALA A 48 0.89 4.21 -6.71
CA ALA A 48 1.63 4.23 -5.46
C ALA A 48 1.37 2.97 -4.59
N PHE A 49 0.13 2.49 -4.52
CA PHE A 49 -0.19 1.25 -3.79
C PHE A 49 0.42 0.01 -4.45
N VAL A 50 0.33 -0.09 -5.78
CA VAL A 50 0.94 -1.17 -6.55
C VAL A 50 2.46 -1.17 -6.35
N GLN A 51 3.09 -0.01 -6.39
CA GLN A 51 4.53 0.13 -6.15
C GLN A 51 4.91 -0.34 -4.75
N ARG A 52 4.22 0.14 -3.71
CA ARG A 52 4.47 -0.30 -2.32
C ARG A 52 4.31 -1.82 -2.14
N ARG A 53 3.36 -2.44 -2.84
CA ARG A 53 3.19 -3.91 -2.82
C ARG A 53 4.36 -4.62 -3.48
N ARG A 54 4.84 -4.11 -4.63
CA ARG A 54 6.03 -4.63 -5.32
C ARG A 54 7.27 -4.49 -4.44
N ASP A 55 7.51 -3.31 -3.87
CA ASP A 55 8.65 -3.03 -2.99
C ASP A 55 8.65 -3.97 -1.76
N ARG A 56 7.48 -4.22 -1.15
CA ARG A 56 7.36 -5.18 -0.03
C ARG A 56 7.67 -6.61 -0.47
N ALA A 57 7.19 -7.03 -1.65
CA ALA A 57 7.46 -8.36 -2.17
C ALA A 57 8.94 -8.55 -2.52
N GLU A 58 9.58 -7.52 -3.09
CA GLU A 58 11.01 -7.51 -3.39
C GLU A 58 11.85 -7.52 -2.12
N ALA A 59 11.52 -6.69 -1.12
CA ALA A 59 12.17 -6.69 0.18
C ALA A 59 12.08 -8.07 0.86
N LEU A 60 10.91 -8.73 0.79
CA LEU A 60 10.75 -10.08 1.33
C LEU A 60 11.62 -11.12 0.60
N ARG A 61 11.72 -11.02 -0.73
CA ARG A 61 12.59 -11.89 -1.53
C ARG A 61 14.07 -11.66 -1.22
N GLN A 62 14.49 -10.40 -1.13
CA GLN A 62 15.87 -10.04 -0.81
C GLN A 62 16.26 -10.48 0.60
N ARG A 63 15.34 -10.41 1.57
CA ARG A 63 15.55 -10.86 2.95
C ARG A 63 15.96 -12.34 3.04
N LEU A 64 15.35 -13.19 2.22
CA LEU A 64 15.68 -14.61 2.14
C LEU A 64 16.88 -14.88 1.23
N ASN A 65 17.37 -13.89 0.48
CA ASN A 65 18.53 -14.05 -0.40
C ASN A 65 19.86 -13.82 0.35
N ASN A 66 20.12 -14.64 1.36
CA ASN A 66 21.35 -14.62 2.15
C ASN A 66 22.34 -15.75 1.75
N GLY A 67 22.14 -16.35 0.58
CA GLY A 67 22.95 -17.49 0.10
C GLY A 67 22.69 -18.82 0.82
N CYS A 68 21.77 -18.87 1.78
CA CYS A 68 21.36 -20.10 2.43
C CYS A 68 20.26 -20.80 1.63
N GLU A 69 20.42 -22.10 1.37
CA GLU A 69 19.29 -22.95 0.97
C GLU A 69 18.38 -23.16 2.18
N HIS A 70 17.32 -22.37 2.26
CA HIS A 70 16.41 -22.39 3.40
C HIS A 70 15.63 -23.70 3.48
N GLN A 71 15.73 -24.35 4.64
CA GLN A 71 14.90 -25.49 5.00
C GLN A 71 14.01 -25.08 6.19
N PHE A 72 12.71 -24.88 5.93
CA PHE A 72 11.72 -24.43 6.90
C PHE A 72 10.95 -25.57 7.57
N ASP A 73 11.25 -26.82 7.22
CA ASP A 73 10.61 -27.98 7.82
C ASP A 73 11.14 -28.17 9.25
N SER A 74 10.36 -27.71 10.23
CA SER A 74 10.66 -27.79 11.66
C SER A 74 10.52 -29.24 12.19
N GLN A 75 11.41 -30.14 11.79
CA GLN A 75 11.44 -31.52 12.34
C GLN A 75 12.10 -31.63 13.71
N PHE A 76 12.76 -30.58 14.20
CA PHE A 76 13.45 -30.60 15.49
C PHE A 76 12.94 -29.44 16.35
N GLY A 77 12.15 -29.75 17.39
CA GLY A 77 11.41 -28.81 18.26
C GLY A 77 12.23 -27.82 19.10
N THR A 78 13.34 -27.32 18.56
CA THR A 78 14.23 -26.30 19.15
C THR A 78 13.98 -24.91 18.55
N PHE A 79 13.43 -24.82 17.34
CA PHE A 79 13.14 -23.57 16.65
C PHE A 79 11.63 -23.36 16.47
N PRO A 80 11.15 -22.10 16.40
CA PRO A 80 9.76 -21.81 16.07
C PRO A 80 9.38 -22.31 14.67
N ASP A 81 8.09 -22.59 14.47
CA ASP A 81 7.58 -23.02 13.17
C ASP A 81 7.88 -22.02 12.05
N GLY A 82 8.26 -22.55 10.88
CA GLY A 82 8.61 -21.75 9.72
C GLY A 82 9.93 -20.98 9.84
N VAL A 83 10.80 -21.33 10.79
CA VAL A 83 12.17 -20.79 10.89
C VAL A 83 13.17 -21.74 10.25
N CYS A 84 14.10 -21.20 9.47
CA CYS A 84 15.15 -22.00 8.86
C CYS A 84 16.13 -22.49 9.92
N CYS A 85 16.34 -23.82 9.99
CA CYS A 85 17.26 -24.44 10.94
C CYS A 85 18.75 -24.10 10.71
N ARG A 86 19.11 -23.60 9.51
CA ARG A 86 20.48 -23.27 9.13
C ARG A 86 20.85 -21.83 9.46
N CYS A 87 20.00 -20.86 9.10
CA CYS A 87 20.29 -19.44 9.25
C CYS A 87 19.42 -18.72 10.28
N GLY A 88 18.42 -19.38 10.87
CA GLY A 88 17.57 -18.81 11.91
C GLY A 88 16.55 -17.77 11.43
N LEU A 89 16.46 -17.52 10.12
CA LEU A 89 15.46 -16.61 9.53
C LEU A 89 14.09 -17.26 9.46
N SER A 90 13.06 -16.47 9.73
CA SER A 90 11.66 -16.88 9.54
C SER A 90 11.23 -16.77 8.09
N ARG A 91 10.37 -17.69 7.63
CA ARG A 91 9.76 -17.68 6.29
C ARG A 91 8.86 -16.46 6.09
N GLU A 92 8.07 -16.14 7.11
CA GLU A 92 7.18 -14.98 7.14
C GLU A 92 7.83 -13.79 7.84
N VAL A 93 7.26 -12.59 7.73
CA VAL A 93 7.74 -11.42 8.47
C VAL A 93 7.17 -11.49 9.88
N PRO A 94 8.00 -11.62 10.93
CA PRO A 94 7.50 -11.72 12.27
C PRO A 94 6.88 -10.39 12.72
N ALA A 95 5.83 -10.47 13.52
CA ALA A 95 5.24 -9.30 14.15
C ALA A 95 6.19 -8.75 15.23
N GLY A 96 6.84 -7.63 14.95
CA GLY A 96 7.74 -6.98 15.91
C GLY A 96 8.78 -6.05 15.29
N PRO A 97 9.66 -5.48 16.13
CA PRO A 97 10.64 -4.48 15.73
C PRO A 97 11.86 -5.06 15.00
N CYS A 98 12.01 -6.39 14.92
CA CYS A 98 13.13 -7.02 14.23
C CYS A 98 12.72 -8.25 13.45
N ASP A 99 13.42 -8.49 12.35
CA ASP A 99 13.32 -9.66 11.49
C ASP A 99 14.00 -10.88 12.12
N HIS A 100 13.43 -11.41 13.22
CA HIS A 100 14.07 -12.34 14.14
C HIS A 100 15.07 -13.31 13.49
N ILE A 101 16.32 -13.28 13.99
CA ILE A 101 17.36 -14.25 13.65
C ILE A 101 17.52 -15.15 14.88
N TRP A 102 16.95 -16.35 14.80
CA TRP A 102 16.95 -17.30 15.90
C TRP A 102 18.25 -18.09 15.96
N GLN A 103 18.91 -18.07 17.10
CA GLN A 103 20.06 -18.90 17.41
C GLN A 103 19.70 -19.93 18.48
N ARG A 104 20.31 -21.12 18.42
CA ARG A 104 20.15 -22.12 19.48
C ARG A 104 20.82 -21.65 20.76
N VAL A 105 20.16 -21.83 21.88
CA VAL A 105 20.73 -21.59 23.21
C VAL A 105 21.11 -22.93 23.82
N ALA A 106 22.35 -23.04 24.29
CA ALA A 106 22.78 -24.21 25.06
C ALA A 106 22.18 -24.11 26.47
N GLY A 107 21.39 -25.12 26.85
CA GLY A 107 20.74 -25.19 28.14
C GLY A 107 20.16 -26.58 28.40
N PRO A 108 19.74 -26.88 29.63
CA PRO A 108 19.16 -28.18 29.99
C PRO A 108 17.84 -28.47 29.24
N VAL A 109 17.16 -27.43 28.78
CA VAL A 109 15.98 -27.53 27.92
C VAL A 109 16.33 -26.91 26.55
N PRO A 110 16.09 -27.62 25.43
CA PRO A 110 16.33 -27.07 24.10
C PRO A 110 15.49 -25.81 23.88
N GLY A 111 16.16 -24.72 23.48
CA GLY A 111 15.52 -23.44 23.21
C GLY A 111 16.28 -22.62 22.18
N SER A 112 15.64 -21.57 21.70
CA SER A 112 16.21 -20.61 20.77
C SER A 112 15.99 -19.18 21.25
N ARG A 113 16.93 -18.29 20.93
CA ARG A 113 16.86 -16.86 21.25
C ARG A 113 17.10 -16.05 19.99
N CYS A 114 16.33 -14.98 19.81
CA CYS A 114 16.58 -14.00 18.77
C CYS A 114 17.80 -13.15 19.11
N GLU A 115 18.79 -13.11 18.23
CA GLU A 115 20.02 -12.32 18.38
C GLU A 115 19.73 -10.81 18.48
N LYS A 116 18.73 -10.32 17.71
CA LYS A 116 18.45 -8.88 17.59
C LYS A 116 17.63 -8.30 18.75
N CYS A 117 16.75 -9.09 19.35
CA CYS A 117 15.79 -8.58 20.35
C CYS A 117 15.70 -9.40 21.63
N GLY A 118 16.49 -10.47 21.76
CA GLY A 118 16.55 -11.29 22.97
C GLY A 118 15.31 -12.14 23.27
N ARG A 119 14.27 -12.15 22.42
CA ARG A 119 13.09 -13.00 22.61
C ARG A 119 13.52 -14.47 22.62
N MET A 120 12.95 -15.27 23.52
CA MET A 120 13.22 -16.70 23.65
C MET A 120 12.01 -17.53 23.21
N HIS A 121 12.28 -18.68 22.60
CA HIS A 121 11.29 -19.66 22.17
C HIS A 121 11.76 -21.07 22.56
N GLY A 122 10.98 -21.73 23.42
CA GLY A 122 11.47 -22.90 24.14
C GLY A 122 12.57 -22.54 25.15
N GLY A 123 12.92 -23.48 26.02
CA GLY A 123 13.85 -23.24 27.15
C GLY A 123 13.15 -22.75 28.42
N MET A 124 13.84 -22.90 29.55
CA MET A 124 13.39 -22.40 30.85
C MET A 124 13.71 -20.90 30.94
N GLN A 125 12.71 -20.05 31.21
CA GLN A 125 12.95 -18.64 31.55
C GLN A 125 13.44 -18.61 33.01
N GLU A 126 14.73 -18.36 33.20
CA GLU A 126 15.28 -18.00 34.53
C GLU A 126 14.98 -16.54 34.86
#